data_AF-A9D4N8-F1
#
_entry.id   AF-A9D4N8-F1
#
_cell.length_a   1.000
_cell.length_b   1.000
_cell.length_c   1.000
_cell.angle_alpha   90.00
_cell.angle_beta   90.00
_cell.angle_gamma   90.00
#
_symmetry.space_group_name_H-M   'P 1'
#
loop_
_entity.id
_entity.type
_entity.pdbx_description
1 polymer ?
#
loop_
_entity_poly.entity_id
_entity_poly.type
_entity_poly.pdbx_seq_one_letter_code
_entity_poly.pdbx_strand_id
1 'polypeptide(L)' 'MIQYQAQPPAAPSAPTASCREALTGRMADQMREMAFAGETVSPETLIQRGWTAETVERLSPAAIAQARRQSVRRVER' A
#
# COMPACT_ATOMS: atom_id res chain seq x y z
N MET A 1 38.63 -16.63 29.03
CA MET A 1 37.96 -17.55 28.08
C MET A 1 36.97 -16.71 27.28
N ILE A 2 37.21 -16.50 26.00
CA ILE A 2 36.30 -15.70 25.15
C ILE A 2 35.20 -16.62 24.67
N GLN A 3 33.95 -16.30 24.98
CA GLN A 3 32.78 -17.06 24.54
C GLN A 3 32.40 -16.57 23.13
N TYR A 4 32.43 -17.47 22.16
CA TYR A 4 31.99 -17.20 20.79
C TYR A 4 30.46 -17.14 20.76
N GLN A 5 29.89 -15.96 20.50
CA GLN A 5 28.45 -15.79 20.30
C GLN A 5 28.18 -15.76 18.80
N ALA A 6 27.56 -16.83 18.27
CA ALA A 6 27.15 -16.89 16.87
C ALA A 6 26.04 -15.85 16.61
N GLN A 7 26.32 -14.89 15.74
CA GLN A 7 25.33 -13.91 15.31
C GLN A 7 24.19 -14.64 14.58
N PRO A 8 22.92 -14.48 15.00
CA PRO A 8 21.81 -15.13 14.31
C PRO A 8 21.78 -14.69 12.84
N PRO A 9 21.49 -15.61 11.91
CA PRO A 9 21.41 -15.27 10.49
C PRO A 9 20.37 -14.17 10.31
N ALA A 10 20.75 -13.11 9.60
CA ALA A 10 19.88 -11.98 9.30
C ALA A 10 18.55 -12.50 8.75
N ALA A 11 17.44 -12.03 9.32
CA ALA A 11 16.10 -12.36 8.85
C ALA A 11 16.02 -12.11 7.33
N PRO A 12 15.35 -12.99 6.57
CA PRO A 12 15.22 -12.81 5.13
C PRO A 12 14.62 -11.44 4.86
N SER A 13 15.35 -10.61 4.11
CA SER A 13 14.89 -9.33 3.61
C SER A 13 13.52 -9.53 3.00
N ALA A 14 12.50 -8.82 3.51
CA ALA A 14 11.16 -8.91 2.96
C ALA A 14 11.24 -8.80 1.43
N PRO A 15 10.48 -9.62 0.67
CA PRO A 15 10.55 -9.58 -0.78
C PRO A 15 10.36 -8.14 -1.22
N THR A 16 11.27 -7.64 -2.06
CA THR A 16 11.13 -6.33 -2.67
C THR A 16 9.81 -6.35 -3.40
N ALA A 17 8.81 -5.66 -2.84
CA ALA A 17 7.48 -5.58 -3.42
C ALA A 17 7.65 -5.23 -4.90
N SER A 18 7.03 -6.00 -5.77
CA SER A 18 7.10 -5.72 -7.20
C SER A 18 6.68 -4.27 -7.45
N CYS A 19 7.20 -3.63 -8.50
CA CYS A 19 6.83 -2.24 -8.83
C CYS A 19 5.29 -2.06 -8.86
N ARG A 20 4.57 -3.09 -9.32
CA ARG A 20 3.11 -3.17 -9.29
C ARG A 20 2.52 -3.15 -7.87
N GLU A 21 3.06 -3.96 -6.95
CA GLU A 21 2.61 -3.99 -5.56
C GLU A 21 2.89 -2.66 -4.85
N ALA A 22 4.05 -2.05 -5.10
CA ALA A 22 4.39 -0.74 -4.56
C ALA A 22 3.42 0.35 -5.06
N LEU A 23 3.10 0.36 -6.36
CA LEU A 23 2.12 1.27 -6.95
C LEU A 23 0.69 1.02 -6.41
N THR A 24 0.31 -0.24 -6.25
CA THR A 24 -0.98 -0.61 -5.64
C THR A 24 -1.05 -0.14 -4.18
N GLY A 25 0.06 -0.26 -3.44
CA GLY A 25 0.31 0.32 -2.12
C GLY A 25 0.01 1.80 -2.07
N ARG A 26 0.72 2.56 -2.90
CA ARG A 26 0.58 4.02 -3.01
C ARG A 26 -0.85 4.44 -3.36
N MET A 27 -1.49 3.76 -4.32
CA MET A 27 -2.85 4.06 -4.72
C MET A 27 -3.85 3.76 -3.59
N ALA A 28 -3.70 2.62 -2.91
CA ALA A 28 -4.55 2.27 -1.77
C ALA A 28 -4.42 3.27 -0.62
N ASP A 29 -3.20 3.73 -0.32
CA ASP A 29 -2.95 4.74 0.70
C ASP A 29 -3.63 6.07 0.35
N GLN A 30 -3.48 6.53 -0.90
CA GLN A 30 -4.13 7.73 -1.39
C GLN A 30 -5.66 7.65 -1.37
N MET A 31 -6.23 6.50 -1.75
CA MET A 31 -7.67 6.24 -1.64
C MET A 31 -8.16 6.34 -0.18
N ARG A 32 -7.36 5.89 0.78
CA ARG A 32 -7.70 5.99 2.20
C ARG A 32 -7.64 7.43 2.68
N GLU A 33 -6.58 8.16 2.35
CA GLU A 33 -6.44 9.58 2.71
C GLU A 33 -7.61 10.40 2.16
N MET A 34 -8.03 10.14 0.92
CA MET A 34 -9.24 10.74 0.33
C MET A 34 -10.50 10.41 1.13
N ALA A 35 -10.71 9.13 1.44
CA ALA A 35 -11.87 8.68 2.22
C ALA A 35 -11.90 9.31 3.63
N PHE A 36 -10.74 9.45 4.28
CA PHE A 36 -10.62 10.13 5.58
C PHE A 36 -10.87 11.63 5.48
N ALA A 37 -10.46 12.27 4.39
CA ALA A 37 -10.72 13.69 4.13
C ALA A 37 -12.19 13.98 3.72
N GLY A 38 -13.04 12.95 3.62
CA GLY A 38 -14.42 13.08 3.13
C GLY A 38 -14.52 13.31 1.62
N GLU A 39 -13.42 13.10 0.88
CA GLU A 39 -13.39 13.25 -0.57
C GLU A 39 -13.83 11.96 -1.26
N THR A 40 -14.55 12.08 -2.38
CA THR A 40 -15.05 10.91 -3.12
C THR A 40 -13.91 10.22 -3.86
N VAL A 41 -13.73 8.93 -3.57
CA VAL A 41 -12.77 8.06 -4.25
C VAL A 41 -13.34 7.62 -5.59
N SER A 42 -13.07 8.42 -6.62
CA SER A 42 -13.45 8.16 -8.02
C SER A 42 -12.22 8.12 -8.93
N PRO A 43 -12.29 7.41 -10.07
CA PRO A 43 -11.20 7.41 -11.05
C PRO A 43 -10.85 8.82 -11.52
N GLU A 44 -11.84 9.69 -11.69
CA GLU A 44 -11.66 11.10 -12.06
C GLU A 44 -10.80 11.85 -11.02
N THR A 45 -11.12 11.70 -9.73
CA THR A 45 -10.37 12.34 -8.64
C THR A 45 -8.96 11.79 -8.52
N LEU A 46 -8.75 10.50 -8.79
CA LEU A 46 -7.41 9.91 -8.86
C LEU A 46 -6.61 10.49 -10.02
N ILE A 47 -7.23 10.71 -11.17
CA ILE A 47 -6.59 11.36 -12.32
C ILE A 47 -6.20 12.80 -12.00
N GLN A 48 -7.09 13.56 -11.34
CA GLN A 48 -6.78 14.93 -10.87
C GLN A 48 -5.59 14.98 -9.91
N ARG A 49 -5.37 13.90 -9.14
CA ARG A 49 -4.22 13.75 -8.23
C ARG A 49 -2.96 13.20 -8.92
N GLY A 50 -2.94 13.14 -10.25
CA GLY A 50 -1.76 12.80 -11.04
C GLY A 50 -1.64 11.34 -11.47
N TRP A 51 -2.66 10.51 -11.27
CA TRP A 51 -2.66 9.15 -11.80
C TRP A 51 -3.06 9.11 -13.28
N THR A 52 -2.43 8.27 -14.08
CA THR A 52 -2.89 8.05 -15.46
C THR A 52 -4.10 7.13 -15.50
N ALA A 53 -5.03 7.37 -16.43
CA ALA A 53 -6.25 6.57 -16.58
C ALA A 53 -5.95 5.05 -16.68
N GLU A 54 -4.96 4.67 -17.51
CA GLU A 54 -4.53 3.27 -17.64
C GLU A 54 -4.08 2.66 -16.30
N THR A 55 -3.34 3.43 -15.49
CA THR A 55 -2.87 2.96 -14.19
C THR A 55 -4.01 2.81 -13.20
N VAL A 56 -4.97 3.74 -13.22
CA VAL A 56 -6.18 3.67 -12.39
C VAL A 56 -6.98 2.43 -12.76
N GLU A 57 -7.30 2.20 -14.03
CA GLU A 57 -8.07 1.02 -14.44
C GLU A 57 -7.38 -0.30 -14.06
N ARG A 58 -6.06 -0.38 -14.25
CA ARG A 58 -5.28 -1.60 -13.97
C ARG A 58 -5.12 -1.89 -12.48
N LEU A 59 -4.97 -0.87 -11.64
CA LEU A 59 -4.64 -1.03 -10.22
C LEU A 59 -5.84 -0.88 -9.28
N SER A 60 -6.91 -0.19 -9.70
CA SER A 60 -8.12 0.04 -8.89
C SER A 60 -8.65 -1.20 -8.17
N PRO A 61 -8.90 -2.36 -8.84
CA PRO A 61 -9.47 -3.51 -8.13
C PRO A 61 -8.58 -4.02 -6.99
N ALA A 62 -7.27 -4.04 -7.20
CA ALA A 62 -6.31 -4.45 -6.18
C ALA A 62 -6.13 -3.39 -5.09
N ALA A 63 -6.11 -2.11 -5.46
CA ALA A 63 -5.99 -0.98 -4.54
C ALA A 63 -7.21 -0.87 -3.62
N ILE A 64 -8.43 -1.06 -4.15
CA ILE A 64 -9.68 -1.08 -3.36
C ILE A 64 -9.65 -2.23 -2.34
N ALA A 65 -9.29 -3.45 -2.78
CA ALA A 65 -9.20 -4.60 -1.90
C ALA A 65 -8.19 -4.36 -0.77
N GLN A 66 -7.05 -3.75 -1.10
CA GLN A 66 -6.02 -3.41 -0.12
C GLN A 66 -6.46 -2.29 0.83
N ALA A 67 -7.06 -1.22 0.32
CA ALA A 67 -7.59 -0.11 1.13
C ALA A 67 -8.63 -0.62 2.14
N ARG A 68 -9.54 -1.51 1.71
CA ARG A 68 -10.53 -2.16 2.60
C ARG A 68 -9.85 -2.96 3.71
N ARG A 69 -8.89 -3.83 3.36
CA ARG A 69 -8.15 -4.64 4.36
C ARG A 69 -7.43 -3.78 5.38
N GLN A 70 -6.77 -2.71 4.93
CA GLN A 70 -6.01 -1.85 5.83
C GLN A 70 -6.89 -0.91 6.65
N SER A 71 -8.07 -0.52 6.13
CA SER A 71 -9.04 0.27 6.89
C SER A 71 -9.54 -0.51 8.10
N VAL A 72 -9.91 -1.79 7.92
CA VAL A 72 -10.31 -2.69 9.02
C VAL A 72 -9.22 -2.82 10.09
N ARG A 73 -7.96 -2.97 9.69
CA ARG A 73 -6.82 -3.10 10.63
C ARG A 73 -6.54 -1.85 11.47
N ARG A 74 -7.03 -0.65 11.08
CA ARG A 74 -6.70 0.61 11.77
C ARG A 74 -7.73 1.02 12.83
N VAL A 75 -8.85 0.30 12.95
CA VAL A 75 -9.90 0.57 13.95
C VAL A 75 -9.55 0.02 15.34
N GLU A 76 -8.47 -0.75 15.49
CA GLU A 76 -8.04 -1.33 16.78
C GLU A 76 -7.05 -0.45 17.57
N ARG A 77 -7.35 0.85 17.78
CA ARG A 77 -6.59 1.65 18.74
C ARG A 77 -7.42 2.69 19.48
#